data_AF-A0A7C5ED82-F1
#
_entry.id   AF-A0A7C5ED82-F1
#
_cell.length_a   1.000
_cell.length_b   1.000
_cell.length_c   1.000
_cell.angle_alpha   90.00
_cell.angle_beta   90.00
_cell.angle_gamma   90.00
#
_symmetry.space_group_name_H-M   'P 1'
#
loop_
_entity.id
_entity.type
_entity.pdbx_description
1 polymer ?
#
loop_
_entity_poly.entity_id
_entity_poly.type
_entity_poly.pdbx_seq_one_letter_code
_entity_poly.pdbx_strand_id
1 'polypeptide(L)'
;MNFGTQVLSHPFVVDAARSAFTPVVIHNNTQGDEDARTLKRFKEPAWNNPVVRIVEPKSLKDVAPRLGRDWTTPAVLTRMVKALKTARREVPGWLRLVAWEAEARRRPTGVVWLGMYCFWAGEAGVGDLNGVVATRVGFLDGGEVVEVRYDPKTLSLKALLEEVKSRQVAERVYCEDAASLKVARGVFGDDAKRAKASGFRASAKDLKHGLLRRPLRFLPMTPLQAARLNAHPELADGDAVLSPAQRALLAELRTHPKGRRSMIGRPFVDAWAALNPM
;
A
#
# COMPACT_ATOMS: atom_id res chain seq x y z
N MET A 1 -19.74 -13.44 7.48
CA MET A 1 -19.12 -12.10 7.56
C MET A 1 -17.65 -12.30 7.94
N ASN A 2 -16.70 -11.92 7.09
CA ASN A 2 -15.30 -12.34 7.23
C ASN A 2 -14.41 -11.32 7.98
N PHE A 3 -15.01 -10.49 8.84
CA PHE A 3 -14.29 -9.39 9.48
C PHE A 3 -13.15 -9.87 10.38
N GLY A 4 -13.39 -10.91 11.20
CA GLY A 4 -12.34 -11.53 12.00
C GLY A 4 -11.25 -12.17 11.14
N THR A 5 -11.64 -13.12 10.29
CA THR A 5 -10.74 -14.00 9.53
C THR A 5 -10.00 -13.34 8.37
N GLN A 6 -10.47 -12.19 7.87
CA GLN A 6 -9.81 -11.46 6.76
C GLN A 6 -9.30 -10.09 7.17
N VAL A 7 -10.09 -9.29 7.90
CA VAL A 7 -9.75 -7.89 8.15
C VAL A 7 -8.91 -7.74 9.42
N LEU A 8 -9.35 -8.31 10.54
CA LEU A 8 -8.59 -8.27 11.79
C LEU A 8 -7.35 -9.19 11.72
N SER A 9 -7.42 -10.27 10.95
CA SER A 9 -6.28 -11.14 10.63
C SER A 9 -5.36 -10.59 9.53
N HIS A 10 -5.66 -9.43 8.93
CA HIS A 10 -4.77 -8.87 7.91
C HIS A 10 -3.39 -8.55 8.52
N PRO A 11 -2.26 -8.96 7.90
CA PRO A 11 -0.94 -8.85 8.54
C PRO A 11 -0.59 -7.43 9.04
N PHE A 12 -0.88 -6.39 8.24
CA PHE A 12 -0.66 -5.00 8.69
C PHE A 12 -1.56 -4.53 9.84
N VAL A 13 -2.79 -5.06 9.95
CA VAL A 13 -3.67 -4.76 11.09
C VAL A 13 -3.11 -5.41 12.34
N VAL A 14 -2.68 -6.67 12.24
CA VAL A 14 -2.03 -7.42 13.33
C VAL A 14 -0.76 -6.73 13.78
N ASP A 15 0.12 -6.34 12.85
CA ASP A 15 1.38 -5.65 13.17
C ASP A 15 1.13 -4.31 13.86
N ALA A 16 0.16 -3.53 13.38
CA ALA A 16 -0.19 -2.26 14.01
C ALA A 16 -0.73 -2.51 15.43
N ALA A 17 -1.64 -3.47 15.58
CA ALA A 17 -2.24 -3.82 16.85
C ALA A 17 -1.18 -4.27 17.88
N ARG A 18 -0.19 -5.06 17.47
CA ARG A 18 0.88 -5.56 18.34
C ARG A 18 1.93 -4.51 18.68
N SER A 19 2.25 -3.61 17.76
CA SER A 19 3.35 -2.66 17.93
C SER A 19 2.93 -1.30 18.50
N ALA A 20 1.67 -0.90 18.32
CA ALA A 20 1.21 0.45 18.64
C ALA A 20 -0.05 0.51 19.52
N PHE A 21 -0.71 -0.62 19.78
CA PHE A 21 -1.97 -0.66 20.55
C PHE A 21 -1.97 -1.81 21.57
N THR A 22 -2.99 -1.81 22.44
CA THR A 22 -3.33 -2.97 23.28
C THR A 22 -4.65 -3.52 22.76
N PRO A 23 -4.65 -4.67 22.05
CA PRO A 23 -5.88 -5.26 21.53
C PRO A 23 -6.70 -5.83 22.70
N VAL A 24 -7.99 -5.52 22.71
CA VAL A 24 -8.96 -6.07 23.67
C VAL A 24 -10.15 -6.59 22.89
N VAL A 25 -10.56 -7.81 23.19
CA VAL A 25 -11.78 -8.42 22.64
C VAL A 25 -12.85 -8.33 23.72
N ILE A 26 -14.01 -7.81 23.33
CA ILE A 26 -15.22 -7.76 24.16
C ILE A 26 -16.26 -8.61 23.43
N HIS A 27 -16.69 -9.70 24.04
CA HIS A 27 -17.72 -10.55 23.50
C HIS A 27 -19.09 -9.89 23.68
N ASN A 28 -19.95 -10.03 22.66
CA ASN A 28 -21.34 -9.59 22.74
C ASN A 28 -22.23 -10.74 23.25
N ASN A 29 -23.51 -10.46 23.48
CA ASN A 29 -24.48 -11.41 24.04
C ASN A 29 -24.09 -12.04 25.40
N THR A 30 -23.22 -11.40 26.17
CA THR A 30 -22.88 -11.86 27.53
C THR A 30 -23.74 -11.16 28.58
N GLN A 31 -23.85 -11.75 29.78
CA GLN A 31 -24.61 -11.20 30.91
C GLN A 31 -23.85 -11.38 32.22
N GLY A 32 -23.86 -10.35 33.07
CA GLY A 32 -23.29 -10.39 34.42
C GLY A 32 -21.75 -10.35 34.51
N ASP A 33 -21.04 -10.39 33.39
CA ASP A 33 -19.58 -10.40 33.33
C ASP A 33 -18.96 -9.02 32.99
N GLU A 34 -17.63 -8.97 32.88
CA GLU A 34 -16.91 -7.74 32.53
C GLU A 34 -17.19 -7.23 31.11
N ASP A 35 -17.47 -8.14 30.18
CA ASP A 35 -17.84 -7.78 28.81
C ASP A 35 -19.20 -7.08 28.77
N ALA A 36 -20.20 -7.61 29.48
CA ALA A 36 -21.52 -6.97 29.62
C ALA A 36 -21.42 -5.58 30.27
N ARG A 37 -20.56 -5.44 31.30
CA ARG A 37 -20.28 -4.13 31.93
C ARG A 37 -19.62 -3.16 30.95
N THR A 38 -18.69 -3.64 30.13
CA THR A 38 -18.00 -2.84 29.12
C THR A 38 -18.95 -2.37 28.02
N LEU A 39 -19.80 -3.26 27.49
CA LEU A 39 -20.82 -2.91 26.50
C LEU A 39 -21.76 -1.82 27.03
N LYS A 40 -22.23 -1.97 28.27
CA LYS A 40 -23.08 -0.96 28.93
C LYS A 40 -22.36 0.38 29.05
N ARG A 41 -21.07 0.39 29.43
CA ARG A 41 -20.25 1.61 29.54
C ARG A 41 -20.12 2.36 28.22
N PHE A 42 -19.92 1.63 27.13
CA PHE A 42 -19.81 2.20 25.77
C PHE A 42 -21.15 2.40 25.07
N LYS A 43 -22.27 2.08 25.72
CA LYS A 43 -23.62 2.10 25.16
C LYS A 43 -23.73 1.25 23.88
N GLU A 44 -23.02 0.13 23.86
CA GLU A 44 -23.09 -0.84 22.77
C GLU A 44 -24.26 -1.80 23.02
N PRO A 45 -25.10 -2.09 22.01
CA PRO A 45 -26.15 -3.10 22.14
C PRO A 45 -25.55 -4.47 22.42
N ALA A 46 -26.25 -5.29 23.22
CA ALA A 46 -25.85 -6.67 23.48
C ALA A 46 -25.81 -7.52 22.21
N TRP A 47 -26.68 -7.21 21.23
CA TRP A 47 -26.71 -7.82 19.91
C TRP A 47 -26.34 -6.79 18.84
N ASN A 48 -25.14 -6.91 18.29
CA ASN A 48 -24.63 -6.03 17.24
C ASN A 48 -23.72 -6.78 16.26
N ASN A 49 -23.53 -6.20 15.07
CA ASN A 49 -22.40 -6.56 14.21
C ASN A 49 -21.09 -6.15 14.88
N PRO A 50 -19.93 -6.75 14.50
CA PRO A 50 -18.65 -6.40 15.07
C PRO A 50 -18.38 -4.89 15.06
N VAL A 51 -17.90 -4.38 16.19
CA VAL A 51 -17.56 -2.96 16.35
C VAL A 51 -16.09 -2.86 16.71
N VAL A 52 -15.39 -1.87 16.13
CA VAL A 52 -14.06 -1.47 16.61
C VAL A 52 -14.13 -0.09 17.20
N ARG A 53 -13.66 0.03 18.43
CA ARG A 53 -13.39 1.29 19.12
C ARG A 53 -11.90 1.37 19.40
N ILE A 54 -11.33 2.56 19.22
CA ILE A 54 -9.96 2.85 19.63
C ILE A 54 -10.07 3.99 20.62
N VAL A 55 -9.66 3.73 21.85
CA VAL A 55 -9.90 4.61 22.99
C VAL A 55 -8.58 4.99 23.65
N GLU A 56 -8.55 6.16 24.29
CA GLU A 56 -7.46 6.50 25.20
C GLU A 56 -7.65 5.72 26.52
N PRO A 57 -6.62 5.03 27.04
CA PRO A 57 -6.79 4.03 28.10
C PRO A 57 -7.24 4.60 29.45
N LYS A 58 -6.98 5.87 29.77
CA LYS A 58 -7.36 6.46 31.07
C LYS A 58 -8.79 6.99 31.07
N SER A 59 -9.14 7.74 30.04
CA SER A 59 -10.42 8.43 29.88
C SER A 59 -11.48 7.54 29.22
N LEU A 60 -11.05 6.48 28.51
CA LEU A 60 -11.88 5.63 27.65
C LEU A 60 -12.66 6.40 26.59
N LYS A 61 -12.22 7.61 26.24
CA LYS A 61 -12.80 8.38 25.14
C LYS A 61 -12.29 7.84 23.82
N ASP A 62 -13.18 7.76 22.83
CA ASP A 62 -12.81 7.40 21.46
C ASP A 62 -11.78 8.42 20.91
N VAL A 63 -10.63 7.93 20.44
CA VAL A 63 -9.60 8.74 19.76
C VAL A 63 -9.68 8.63 18.23
N ALA A 64 -10.58 7.79 17.74
CA ALA A 64 -10.99 7.71 16.34
C ALA A 64 -12.50 7.40 16.26
N PRO A 65 -13.20 7.77 15.17
CA PRO A 65 -14.60 7.45 15.02
C PRO A 65 -14.87 5.94 15.14
N ARG A 66 -15.86 5.57 15.96
CA ARG A 66 -16.38 4.20 16.09
C ARG A 66 -16.59 3.56 14.72
N LEU A 67 -16.04 2.36 14.52
CA LEU A 67 -16.20 1.57 13.31
C LEU A 67 -17.28 0.51 13.53
N GLY A 68 -18.42 0.61 12.84
CA GLY A 68 -19.49 -0.40 12.95
C GLY A 68 -20.32 -0.56 11.69
N ARG A 69 -19.79 -0.12 10.55
CA ARG A 69 -20.45 -0.18 9.23
C ARG A 69 -19.48 -0.44 8.08
N ASP A 70 -18.24 0.03 8.20
CA ASP A 70 -17.18 -0.18 7.19
C ASP A 70 -16.17 -1.22 7.69
N TRP A 71 -16.47 -2.49 7.48
CA TRP A 71 -15.63 -3.63 7.90
C TRP A 71 -14.57 -3.97 6.87
N THR A 72 -13.79 -2.98 6.44
CA THR A 72 -12.74 -3.16 5.44
C THR A 72 -11.35 -2.86 6.03
N THR A 73 -10.32 -3.52 5.51
CA THR A 73 -8.92 -3.28 5.93
C THR A 73 -8.49 -1.82 5.80
N PRO A 74 -8.77 -1.09 4.70
CA PRO A 74 -8.45 0.33 4.60
C PRO A 74 -9.11 1.17 5.70
N ALA A 75 -10.36 0.85 6.07
CA ALA A 75 -11.08 1.56 7.11
C ALA A 75 -10.40 1.37 8.47
N VAL A 76 -10.09 0.13 8.86
CA VAL A 76 -9.40 -0.19 10.12
C VAL A 76 -8.03 0.51 10.19
N LEU A 77 -7.19 0.34 9.16
CA LEU A 77 -5.86 0.97 9.13
C LEU A 77 -5.93 2.50 9.23
N THR A 78 -6.88 3.13 8.52
CA THR A 78 -7.08 4.59 8.59
C THR A 78 -7.54 5.03 9.98
N ARG A 79 -8.38 4.24 10.67
CA ARG A 79 -8.76 4.53 12.07
C ARG A 79 -7.57 4.41 13.01
N MET A 80 -6.71 3.41 12.83
CA MET A 80 -5.49 3.25 13.63
C MET A 80 -4.55 4.45 13.44
N VAL A 81 -4.31 4.88 12.20
CA VAL A 81 -3.52 6.11 11.92
C VAL A 81 -4.15 7.34 12.57
N LYS A 82 -5.48 7.51 12.44
CA LYS A 82 -6.19 8.64 13.05
C LYS A 82 -6.09 8.62 14.58
N ALA A 83 -6.23 7.45 15.20
CA ALA A 83 -6.13 7.29 16.65
C ALA A 83 -4.75 7.70 17.18
N LEU A 84 -3.67 7.25 16.54
CA LEU A 84 -2.31 7.65 16.91
C LEU A 84 -2.12 9.17 16.79
N LYS A 85 -2.60 9.79 15.70
CA LYS A 85 -2.55 11.25 15.54
C LYS A 85 -3.32 12.00 16.62
N THR A 86 -4.56 11.60 16.90
CA THR A 86 -5.39 12.23 17.95
C THR A 86 -4.73 12.09 19.33
N ALA A 87 -4.14 10.93 19.61
CA ALA A 87 -3.40 10.66 20.84
C ALA A 87 -2.01 11.31 20.90
N ARG A 88 -1.61 12.08 19.86
CA ARG A 88 -0.28 12.69 19.71
C ARG A 88 0.86 11.67 19.84
N ARG A 89 0.62 10.45 19.37
CA ARG A 89 1.60 9.38 19.26
C ARG A 89 2.18 9.39 17.85
N GLU A 90 3.43 9.00 17.74
CA GLU A 90 4.06 8.81 16.45
C GLU A 90 3.27 7.77 15.61
N VAL A 91 3.08 8.08 14.33
CA VAL A 91 2.52 7.14 13.36
C VAL A 91 3.69 6.52 12.61
N PRO A 92 3.98 5.22 12.78
CA PRO A 92 5.05 4.55 12.04
C PRO A 92 4.92 4.76 10.53
N GLY A 93 6.05 4.97 9.86
CA GLY A 93 6.05 5.31 8.42
C GLY A 93 5.35 4.25 7.57
N TRP A 94 5.63 2.97 7.83
CA TRP A 94 5.02 1.84 7.13
C TRP A 94 3.51 1.81 7.28
N LEU A 95 2.98 2.12 8.49
CA LEU A 95 1.54 2.11 8.76
C LEU A 95 0.85 3.22 7.98
N ARG A 96 1.47 4.41 7.94
CA ARG A 96 1.01 5.54 7.13
C ARG A 96 0.99 5.18 5.65
N LEU A 97 2.03 4.50 5.16
CA LEU A 97 2.19 4.10 3.77
C LEU A 97 1.12 3.09 3.34
N VAL A 98 0.93 1.99 4.09
CA VAL A 98 -0.04 0.95 3.74
C VAL A 98 -1.49 1.40 3.95
N ALA A 99 -1.76 2.25 4.95
CA ALA A 99 -3.09 2.85 5.13
C ALA A 99 -3.43 3.77 3.95
N TRP A 100 -2.48 4.61 3.52
CA TRP A 100 -2.67 5.47 2.36
C TRP A 100 -2.89 4.67 1.08
N GLU A 101 -2.07 3.65 0.81
CA GLU A 101 -2.23 2.80 -0.37
C GLU A 101 -3.60 2.11 -0.39
N ALA A 102 -4.00 1.52 0.73
CA ALA A 102 -5.26 0.80 0.87
C ALA A 102 -6.47 1.73 0.61
N GLU A 103 -6.39 2.98 1.08
CA GLU A 103 -7.43 3.99 0.85
C GLU A 103 -7.41 4.54 -0.59
N ALA A 104 -6.22 4.76 -1.17
CA ALA A 104 -6.08 5.19 -2.56
C ALA A 104 -6.71 4.18 -3.53
N ARG A 105 -6.59 2.88 -3.25
CA ARG A 105 -7.19 1.79 -4.05
C ARG A 105 -8.72 1.70 -3.96
N ARG A 106 -9.37 2.35 -2.99
CA ARG A 106 -10.85 2.41 -2.92
C ARG A 106 -11.46 3.41 -3.89
N ARG A 107 -10.63 4.24 -4.52
CA ARG A 107 -11.06 5.28 -5.47
C ARG A 107 -10.55 4.95 -6.88
N PRO A 108 -11.15 5.54 -7.92
CA PRO A 108 -10.58 5.48 -9.26
C PRO A 108 -9.13 5.98 -9.26
N THR A 109 -8.24 5.18 -9.83
CA THR A 109 -6.82 5.52 -10.01
C THR A 109 -6.58 5.92 -11.47
N GLY A 110 -5.64 6.84 -11.69
CA GLY A 110 -5.16 7.15 -13.04
C GLY A 110 -4.08 6.17 -13.48
N VAL A 111 -3.95 5.98 -14.79
CA VAL A 111 -2.90 5.18 -15.42
C VAL A 111 -2.26 5.98 -16.54
N VAL A 112 -0.93 5.95 -16.61
CA VAL A 112 -0.14 6.51 -17.71
C VAL A 112 1.02 5.56 -18.01
N TRP A 113 1.44 5.46 -19.27
CA TRP A 113 2.66 4.75 -19.62
C TRP A 113 3.74 5.75 -20.02
N LEU A 114 4.90 5.63 -19.39
CA LEU A 114 6.06 6.46 -19.64
C LEU A 114 7.02 5.67 -20.51
N GLY A 115 7.37 6.17 -21.70
CA GLY A 115 8.34 5.56 -22.59
C GLY A 115 9.74 6.14 -22.39
N MET A 116 10.74 5.26 -22.41
CA MET A 116 12.13 5.58 -22.08
C MET A 116 13.10 4.56 -22.69
N TYR A 117 14.40 4.81 -22.56
CA TYR A 117 15.42 3.87 -23.03
C TYR A 117 15.54 2.60 -22.16
N CYS A 118 15.48 2.75 -20.83
CA CYS A 118 15.59 1.63 -19.88
C CYS A 118 14.52 1.70 -18.79
N PHE A 119 13.54 0.80 -18.80
CA PHE A 119 12.46 0.78 -17.81
C PHE A 119 12.92 0.43 -16.39
N TRP A 120 14.11 -0.16 -16.20
CA TRP A 120 14.61 -0.48 -14.85
C TRP A 120 14.98 0.79 -14.11
N ALA A 121 15.74 1.66 -14.78
CA ALA A 121 16.11 2.96 -14.25
C ALA A 121 14.86 3.83 -14.07
N GLY A 122 13.97 3.87 -15.06
CA GLY A 122 12.78 4.72 -14.93
C GLY A 122 11.75 4.20 -13.94
N GLU A 123 11.61 2.88 -13.75
CA GLU A 123 10.74 2.34 -12.69
C GLU A 123 11.25 2.75 -11.30
N ALA A 124 12.57 2.72 -11.08
CA ALA A 124 13.17 3.27 -9.86
C ALA A 124 12.94 4.78 -9.76
N GLY A 125 13.12 5.53 -10.86
CA GLY A 125 12.99 6.99 -10.90
C GLY A 125 11.58 7.55 -10.64
N VAL A 126 10.52 6.75 -10.85
CA VAL A 126 9.14 7.14 -10.49
C VAL A 126 8.61 6.48 -9.23
N GLY A 127 9.33 5.47 -8.72
CA GLY A 127 8.88 4.59 -7.64
C GLY A 127 8.73 5.29 -6.29
N ASP A 128 9.24 6.51 -6.12
CA ASP A 128 9.22 7.31 -4.89
C ASP A 128 8.23 8.48 -4.92
N LEU A 129 7.64 8.78 -6.08
CA LEU A 129 6.73 9.92 -6.23
C LEU A 129 5.50 9.80 -5.31
N ASN A 130 5.23 10.87 -4.56
CA ASN A 130 4.04 10.95 -3.72
C ASN A 130 2.79 10.99 -4.60
N GLY A 131 1.87 10.04 -4.41
CA GLY A 131 0.72 9.84 -5.29
C GLY A 131 0.84 8.66 -6.25
N VAL A 132 2.04 8.12 -6.49
CA VAL A 132 2.19 6.82 -7.17
C VAL A 132 1.76 5.69 -6.23
N VAL A 133 0.91 4.79 -6.74
CA VAL A 133 0.31 3.66 -6.00
C VAL A 133 0.92 2.33 -6.43
N ALA A 134 1.28 2.20 -7.71
CA ALA A 134 1.94 1.02 -8.25
C ALA A 134 2.68 1.35 -9.56
N THR A 135 3.70 0.56 -9.86
CA THR A 135 4.41 0.59 -11.15
C THR A 135 4.50 -0.81 -11.73
N ARG A 136 4.49 -0.91 -13.07
CA ARG A 136 4.83 -2.12 -13.81
C ARG A 136 5.72 -1.75 -14.99
N VAL A 137 6.62 -2.64 -15.36
CA VAL A 137 7.46 -2.49 -16.56
C VAL A 137 6.94 -3.37 -17.69
N GLY A 138 7.25 -2.99 -18.92
CA GLY A 138 6.92 -3.79 -20.09
C GLY A 138 7.18 -3.03 -21.38
N PHE A 139 6.47 -3.44 -22.42
CA PHE A 139 6.65 -2.92 -23.77
C PHE A 139 5.34 -2.36 -24.30
N LEU A 140 5.43 -1.21 -24.97
CA LEU A 140 4.32 -0.57 -25.67
C LEU A 140 4.89 0.18 -26.88
N ASP A 141 4.23 0.01 -28.03
CA ASP A 141 4.67 0.64 -29.30
C ASP A 141 6.16 0.37 -29.61
N GLY A 142 6.58 -0.89 -29.44
CA GLY A 142 7.95 -1.34 -29.67
C GLY A 142 9.02 -0.84 -28.68
N GLY A 143 8.67 0.06 -27.74
CA GLY A 143 9.59 0.63 -26.77
C GLY A 143 9.42 0.09 -25.35
N GLU A 144 10.44 0.29 -24.53
CA GLU A 144 10.38 0.06 -23.09
C GLU A 144 9.51 1.13 -22.42
N VAL A 145 8.59 0.69 -21.57
CA VAL A 145 7.70 1.58 -20.84
C VAL A 145 7.52 1.19 -19.37
N VAL A 146 7.23 2.18 -18.55
CA VAL A 146 6.74 2.02 -17.18
C VAL A 146 5.27 2.43 -17.14
N GLU A 147 4.39 1.49 -16.84
CA GLU A 147 3.00 1.78 -16.44
C GLU A 147 3.02 2.33 -15.02
N VAL A 148 2.54 3.55 -14.84
CA VAL A 148 2.40 4.21 -13.54
C VAL A 148 0.93 4.34 -13.21
N ARG A 149 0.53 3.68 -12.12
CA ARG A 149 -0.78 3.88 -11.50
C ARG A 149 -0.65 4.89 -10.37
N TYR A 150 -1.47 5.94 -10.40
CA TYR A 150 -1.42 7.03 -9.43
C TYR A 150 -2.80 7.36 -8.87
N ASP A 151 -2.85 8.02 -7.71
CA ASP A 151 -4.07 8.56 -7.10
C ASP A 151 -4.25 10.02 -7.53
N PRO A 152 -5.23 10.34 -8.41
CA PRO A 152 -5.45 11.71 -8.89
C PRO A 152 -5.80 12.71 -7.79
N LYS A 153 -6.27 12.24 -6.62
CA LYS A 153 -6.50 13.10 -5.45
C LYS A 153 -5.20 13.60 -4.81
N THR A 154 -4.12 12.83 -4.93
CA THR A 154 -2.82 13.13 -4.32
C THR A 154 -1.84 13.72 -5.34
N LEU A 155 -1.85 13.23 -6.58
CA LEU A 155 -0.96 13.66 -7.65
C LEU A 155 -1.75 13.80 -8.94
N SER A 156 -1.84 15.02 -9.48
CA SER A 156 -2.48 15.23 -10.78
C SER A 156 -1.63 14.66 -11.92
N LEU A 157 -2.26 14.31 -13.04
CA LEU A 157 -1.53 13.87 -14.24
C LEU A 157 -0.48 14.89 -14.67
N LYS A 158 -0.84 16.18 -14.70
CA LYS A 158 0.08 17.25 -15.11
C LYS A 158 1.31 17.30 -14.20
N ALA A 159 1.11 17.29 -12.88
CA ALA A 159 2.20 17.31 -11.91
C ALA A 159 3.09 16.04 -12.02
N LEU A 160 2.49 14.87 -12.23
CA LEU A 160 3.25 13.64 -12.49
C LEU A 160 4.15 13.80 -13.71
N LEU A 161 3.59 14.28 -14.82
CA LEU A 161 4.31 14.45 -16.08
C LEU A 161 5.42 15.50 -16.00
N GLU A 162 5.18 16.62 -15.31
CA GLU A 162 6.19 17.65 -15.06
C GLU A 162 7.35 17.10 -14.23
N GLU A 163 7.06 16.30 -13.19
CA GLU A 163 8.06 15.71 -12.31
C GLU A 163 8.91 14.64 -13.03
N VAL A 164 8.30 13.76 -13.84
CA VAL A 164 9.08 12.75 -14.58
C VAL A 164 9.89 13.37 -15.71
N LYS A 165 9.42 14.49 -16.29
CA LYS A 165 10.18 15.26 -17.28
C LYS A 165 11.36 15.98 -16.63
N SER A 166 11.16 16.63 -15.47
CA SER A 166 12.23 17.33 -14.75
C SER A 166 13.34 16.38 -14.29
N ARG A 167 12.97 15.16 -13.90
CA ARG A 167 13.91 14.09 -13.54
C ARG A 167 14.54 13.35 -14.73
N GLN A 168 14.16 13.69 -15.97
CA GLN A 168 14.60 13.02 -17.19
C GLN A 168 14.33 11.50 -17.18
N VAL A 169 13.21 11.09 -16.56
CA VAL A 169 12.84 9.68 -16.42
C VAL A 169 12.12 9.15 -17.66
N ALA A 170 11.41 10.01 -18.35
CA ALA A 170 10.60 9.66 -19.52
C ALA A 170 10.87 10.59 -20.69
N GLU A 171 10.86 10.02 -21.89
CA GLU A 171 10.98 10.74 -23.16
C GLU A 171 9.64 10.77 -23.89
N ARG A 172 8.81 9.74 -23.70
CA ARG A 172 7.50 9.60 -24.33
C ARG A 172 6.42 9.36 -23.28
N VAL A 173 5.19 9.72 -23.62
CA VAL A 173 4.03 9.50 -22.75
C VAL A 173 2.91 8.88 -23.56
N TYR A 174 2.25 7.85 -23.01
CA TYR A 174 1.06 7.28 -23.59
C TYR A 174 -0.13 7.40 -22.64
N CYS A 175 -1.25 7.86 -23.19
CA CYS A 175 -2.52 7.98 -22.49
C CYS A 175 -3.62 7.25 -23.26
N GLU A 176 -4.60 6.70 -22.54
CA GLU A 176 -5.71 5.96 -23.16
C GLU A 176 -6.83 6.87 -23.66
N ASP A 177 -7.20 7.85 -22.85
CA ASP A 177 -8.28 8.78 -23.13
C ASP A 177 -7.77 10.14 -23.67
N ALA A 178 -8.67 10.84 -24.35
CA ALA A 178 -8.35 12.11 -25.02
C ALA A 178 -8.08 13.26 -24.03
N ALA A 179 -8.67 13.24 -22.83
CA ALA A 179 -8.47 14.28 -21.83
C ALA A 179 -7.06 14.18 -21.23
N SER A 180 -6.65 12.97 -20.86
CA SER A 180 -5.28 12.68 -20.40
C SER A 180 -4.25 12.99 -21.49
N LEU A 181 -4.53 12.64 -22.75
CA LEU A 181 -3.65 12.98 -23.88
C LEU A 181 -3.48 14.49 -24.06
N LYS A 182 -4.56 15.27 -23.92
CA LYS A 182 -4.48 16.74 -24.00
C LYS A 182 -3.57 17.31 -22.92
N VAL A 183 -3.67 16.82 -21.69
CA VAL A 183 -2.77 17.20 -20.58
C VAL A 183 -1.33 16.80 -20.90
N ALA A 184 -1.12 15.58 -21.38
CA ALA A 184 0.21 15.08 -21.71
C ALA A 184 0.89 15.89 -22.82
N ARG A 185 0.16 16.27 -23.88
CA ARG A 185 0.67 17.14 -24.95
C ARG A 185 1.09 18.51 -24.44
N GLY A 186 0.44 19.03 -23.40
CA GLY A 186 0.85 20.28 -22.75
C GLY A 186 2.23 20.21 -22.08
N VAL A 187 2.74 19.00 -21.78
CA VAL A 187 4.03 18.80 -21.11
C VAL A 187 5.07 18.17 -22.06
N PHE A 188 4.68 17.19 -22.87
CA PHE A 188 5.55 16.40 -23.74
C PHE A 188 5.41 16.71 -25.23
N GLY A 189 4.50 17.61 -25.63
CA GLY A 189 4.30 17.94 -27.04
C GLY A 189 3.93 16.70 -27.86
N ASP A 190 4.61 16.51 -28.99
CA ASP A 190 4.35 15.41 -29.93
C ASP A 190 4.83 14.04 -29.41
N ASP A 191 5.65 14.00 -28.36
CA ASP A 191 6.05 12.76 -27.70
C ASP A 191 4.94 12.15 -26.83
N ALA A 192 3.81 12.86 -26.66
CA ALA A 192 2.60 12.34 -26.06
C ALA A 192 1.66 11.70 -27.11
N LYS A 193 1.44 10.39 -26.99
CA LYS A 193 0.66 9.58 -27.94
C LYS A 193 -0.54 8.91 -27.28
N ARG A 194 -1.53 8.56 -28.09
CA ARG A 194 -2.64 7.72 -27.64
C ARG A 194 -2.23 6.25 -27.70
N ALA A 195 -2.54 5.47 -26.66
CA ALA A 195 -2.39 4.02 -26.69
C ALA A 195 -3.49 3.34 -25.86
N LYS A 196 -3.90 2.13 -26.27
CA LYS A 196 -4.87 1.33 -25.52
C LYS A 196 -4.15 0.45 -24.51
N ALA A 197 -4.78 0.18 -23.36
CA ALA A 197 -4.24 -0.75 -22.37
C ALA A 197 -3.91 -2.13 -22.95
N SER A 198 -4.67 -2.60 -23.96
CA SER A 198 -4.44 -3.87 -24.65
C SER A 198 -3.11 -3.94 -25.42
N GLY A 199 -2.49 -2.80 -25.72
CA GLY A 199 -1.18 -2.75 -26.37
C GLY A 199 -0.01 -2.94 -25.40
N PHE A 200 -0.24 -2.80 -24.09
CA PHE A 200 0.82 -2.91 -23.09
C PHE A 200 1.11 -4.38 -22.77
N ARG A 201 2.36 -4.80 -23.03
CA ARG A 201 2.85 -6.14 -22.73
C ARG A 201 3.76 -6.08 -21.51
N ALA A 202 3.21 -6.41 -20.34
CA ALA A 202 3.97 -6.39 -19.09
C ALA A 202 5.09 -7.43 -19.07
N SER A 203 6.23 -7.07 -18.47
CA SER A 203 7.34 -8.00 -18.22
C SER A 203 7.46 -8.30 -16.72
N ALA A 204 6.89 -9.43 -16.29
CA ALA A 204 6.91 -9.83 -14.88
C ALA A 204 8.32 -10.19 -14.37
N LYS A 205 9.20 -10.69 -15.25
CA LYS A 205 10.58 -11.06 -14.90
C LYS A 205 11.49 -9.85 -14.65
N ASP A 206 11.12 -8.69 -15.20
CA ASP A 206 11.89 -7.44 -15.13
C ASP A 206 11.34 -6.48 -14.06
N LEU A 207 10.22 -6.83 -13.43
CA LEU A 207 9.52 -6.03 -12.45
C LEU A 207 10.36 -5.81 -11.18
N LYS A 208 10.49 -4.55 -10.75
CA LYS A 208 11.26 -4.13 -9.58
C LYS A 208 12.69 -4.67 -9.62
N HIS A 209 13.36 -4.48 -10.75
CA HIS A 209 14.69 -5.03 -11.01
C HIS A 209 15.72 -4.73 -9.92
N GLY A 210 15.67 -3.54 -9.31
CA GLY A 210 16.55 -3.14 -8.20
C GLY A 210 16.45 -4.07 -6.97
N LEU A 211 15.32 -4.77 -6.81
CA LEU A 211 15.08 -5.74 -5.75
C LEU A 211 15.57 -7.15 -6.11
N LEU A 212 15.64 -7.51 -7.40
CA LEU A 212 15.87 -8.89 -7.86
C LEU A 212 17.23 -9.46 -7.46
N ARG A 213 18.21 -8.63 -7.14
CA ARG A 213 19.55 -9.05 -6.67
C ARG A 213 19.70 -8.99 -5.15
N ARG A 214 18.62 -8.76 -4.41
CA ARG A 214 18.62 -8.60 -2.94
C ARG A 214 17.68 -9.61 -2.29
N PRO A 215 17.88 -9.95 -1.00
CA PRO A 215 16.92 -10.75 -0.23
C PRO A 215 15.49 -10.17 -0.24
N LEU A 216 15.35 -8.86 -0.45
CA LEU A 216 14.08 -8.16 -0.61
C LEU A 216 13.16 -8.78 -1.66
N ARG A 217 13.68 -9.43 -2.72
CA ARG A 217 12.84 -10.09 -3.72
C ARG A 217 11.97 -11.21 -3.15
N PHE A 218 12.37 -11.79 -2.01
CA PHE A 218 11.65 -12.89 -1.36
C PHE A 218 10.63 -12.39 -0.33
N LEU A 219 10.64 -11.09 -0.01
CA LEU A 219 9.75 -10.50 0.98
C LEU A 219 8.39 -10.18 0.34
N PRO A 220 7.27 -10.65 0.91
CA PRO A 220 5.95 -10.18 0.51
C PRO A 220 5.79 -8.70 0.82
N MET A 221 5.44 -7.93 -0.21
CA MET A 221 5.27 -6.48 -0.13
C MET A 221 4.02 -6.07 -0.88
N THR A 222 3.40 -4.98 -0.45
CA THR A 222 2.41 -4.33 -1.31
C THR A 222 3.08 -3.73 -2.55
N PRO A 223 2.32 -3.46 -3.63
CA PRO A 223 2.89 -2.81 -4.81
C PRO A 223 3.57 -1.47 -4.49
N LEU A 224 3.02 -0.68 -3.56
CA LEU A 224 3.64 0.58 -3.15
C LEU A 224 4.93 0.37 -2.36
N GLN A 225 4.95 -0.55 -1.39
CA GLN A 225 6.17 -0.88 -0.64
C GLN A 225 7.29 -1.33 -1.59
N ALA A 226 6.96 -2.19 -2.56
CA ALA A 226 7.90 -2.66 -3.56
C ALA A 226 8.39 -1.52 -4.48
N ALA A 227 7.52 -0.58 -4.87
CA ALA A 227 7.91 0.60 -5.64
C ALA A 227 8.89 1.49 -4.86
N ARG A 228 8.59 1.78 -3.59
CA ARG A 228 9.45 2.59 -2.72
C ARG A 228 10.81 1.95 -2.51
N LEU A 229 10.87 0.65 -2.23
CA LEU A 229 12.14 -0.05 -2.01
C LEU A 229 12.92 -0.31 -3.30
N ASN A 230 12.26 -0.35 -4.46
CA ASN A 230 12.96 -0.41 -5.74
C ASN A 230 13.66 0.90 -6.06
N ALA A 231 13.07 2.04 -5.67
CA ALA A 231 13.69 3.36 -5.78
C ALA A 231 14.78 3.56 -4.71
N HIS A 232 14.46 3.21 -3.46
CA HIS A 232 15.23 3.55 -2.26
C HIS A 232 15.39 2.30 -1.36
N PRO A 233 16.27 1.36 -1.74
CA PRO A 233 16.42 0.08 -1.04
C PRO A 233 16.93 0.20 0.40
N GLU A 234 17.63 1.29 0.73
CA GLU A 234 18.11 1.62 2.08
C GLU A 234 16.98 1.86 3.09
N LEU A 235 15.76 2.16 2.63
CA LEU A 235 14.58 2.30 3.49
C LEU A 235 14.10 0.97 4.10
N ALA A 236 14.67 -0.17 3.67
CA ALA A 236 14.29 -1.49 4.17
C ALA A 236 14.63 -1.71 5.66
N ASP A 237 15.66 -1.01 6.17
CA ASP A 237 16.14 -1.20 7.55
C ASP A 237 15.38 -0.31 8.57
N GLY A 238 14.74 0.75 8.08
CA GLY A 238 13.93 1.66 8.89
C GLY A 238 12.45 1.24 9.01
N ASP A 239 11.67 2.03 9.73
CA ASP A 239 10.22 1.84 9.87
C ASP A 239 9.41 2.60 8.81
N ALA A 240 10.09 3.23 7.85
CA ALA A 240 9.48 4.08 6.83
C ALA A 240 8.58 3.30 5.84
N VAL A 241 8.99 2.07 5.49
CA VAL A 241 8.32 1.29 4.44
C VAL A 241 7.85 -0.07 4.93
N LEU A 242 8.67 -0.80 5.68
CA LEU A 242 8.37 -2.17 6.11
C LEU A 242 7.82 -2.23 7.54
N SER A 243 6.82 -3.08 7.74
CA SER A 243 6.26 -3.34 9.08
C SER A 243 7.24 -4.13 9.96
N PRO A 244 7.03 -4.20 11.29
CA PRO A 244 7.87 -4.98 12.19
C PRO A 244 8.01 -6.44 11.77
N ALA A 245 6.92 -7.13 11.41
CA ALA A 245 7.01 -8.53 10.99
C ALA A 245 7.72 -8.68 9.64
N GLN A 246 7.53 -7.74 8.70
CA GLN A 246 8.27 -7.74 7.44
C GLN A 246 9.78 -7.59 7.66
N ARG A 247 10.21 -6.73 8.60
CA ARG A 247 11.63 -6.57 8.93
C ARG A 247 12.22 -7.79 9.63
N ALA A 248 11.47 -8.42 10.53
CA ALA A 248 11.87 -9.68 11.14
C ALA A 248 12.08 -10.76 10.08
N LEU A 249 11.12 -10.93 9.17
CA LEU A 249 11.23 -11.87 8.05
C LEU A 249 12.40 -11.52 7.11
N LEU A 250 12.64 -10.23 6.83
CA LEU A 250 13.78 -9.80 6.03
C LEU A 250 15.12 -10.18 6.68
N ALA A 251 15.24 -10.07 8.01
CA ALA A 251 16.44 -10.49 8.74
C ALA A 251 16.69 -12.01 8.59
N GLU A 252 15.64 -12.83 8.65
CA GLU A 252 15.73 -14.27 8.38
C GLU A 252 16.12 -14.57 6.92
N LEU A 253 15.51 -13.87 5.96
CA LEU A 253 15.79 -14.04 4.54
C LEU A 253 17.22 -13.64 4.15
N ARG A 254 17.83 -12.70 4.88
CA ARG A 254 19.24 -12.31 4.69
C ARG A 254 20.20 -13.43 5.09
N THR A 255 19.84 -14.26 6.06
CA THR A 255 20.68 -15.38 6.53
C THR A 255 20.40 -16.68 5.78
N HIS A 256 19.15 -16.93 5.36
CA HIS A 256 18.73 -18.18 4.72
C HIS A 256 17.98 -17.99 3.39
N PRO A 257 18.63 -17.45 2.32
CA PRO A 257 17.96 -17.11 1.07
C PRO A 257 17.71 -18.30 0.12
N LYS A 258 18.35 -19.46 0.33
CA LYS A 258 18.36 -20.56 -0.64
C LYS A 258 16.96 -21.19 -0.82
N GLY A 259 16.61 -21.53 -2.06
CA GLY A 259 15.36 -22.24 -2.41
C GLY A 259 14.08 -21.38 -2.42
N ARG A 260 14.17 -20.09 -2.04
CA ARG A 260 13.00 -19.20 -2.01
C ARG A 260 12.65 -18.68 -3.40
N ARG A 261 11.35 -18.57 -3.69
CA ARG A 261 10.81 -17.96 -4.92
C ARG A 261 10.63 -16.46 -4.72
N SER A 262 10.77 -15.68 -5.79
CA SER A 262 10.45 -14.24 -5.77
C SER A 262 8.97 -14.01 -5.43
N MET A 263 8.73 -13.05 -4.53
CA MET A 263 7.40 -12.58 -4.12
C MET A 263 7.00 -11.27 -4.80
N ILE A 264 7.89 -10.68 -5.61
CA ILE A 264 7.60 -9.45 -6.36
C ILE A 264 6.39 -9.66 -7.28
N GLY A 265 5.43 -8.74 -7.20
CA GLY A 265 4.22 -8.75 -8.02
C GLY A 265 3.14 -9.73 -7.57
N ARG A 266 3.37 -10.52 -6.50
CA ARG A 266 2.33 -11.39 -5.93
C ARG A 266 1.39 -10.59 -5.02
N PRO A 267 0.10 -10.95 -4.92
CA PRO A 267 -0.81 -10.38 -3.93
C PRO A 267 -0.24 -10.55 -2.52
N PHE A 268 -0.18 -9.46 -1.75
CA PHE A 268 0.50 -9.43 -0.46
C PHE A 268 -0.02 -10.49 0.51
N VAL A 269 -1.34 -10.59 0.69
CA VAL A 269 -1.95 -11.52 1.66
C VAL A 269 -1.62 -12.98 1.31
N ASP A 270 -1.76 -13.35 0.03
CA ASP A 270 -1.47 -14.71 -0.43
C ASP A 270 0.02 -15.05 -0.29
N ALA A 271 0.90 -14.11 -0.66
CA ALA A 271 2.34 -14.27 -0.54
C ALA A 271 2.79 -14.33 0.93
N TRP A 272 2.14 -13.58 1.81
CA TRP A 272 2.41 -13.61 3.26
C TRP A 272 1.99 -14.94 3.87
N ALA A 273 0.78 -15.42 3.56
CA ALA A 273 0.27 -16.71 4.04
C ALA A 273 1.12 -17.89 3.55
N ALA A 274 1.65 -17.84 2.32
CA ALA A 274 2.53 -18.87 1.79
C ALA A 274 3.88 -19.00 2.53
N LEU A 275 4.33 -17.95 3.23
CA LEU A 275 5.57 -17.95 4.01
C LEU A 275 5.32 -18.17 5.51
N ASN A 276 4.12 -17.85 5.99
CA ASN A 276 3.69 -17.99 7.36
C ASN A 276 2.32 -18.70 7.40
N PRO A 277 2.28 -20.02 7.13
CA PRO A 277 1.04 -20.77 7.28
C PRO A 277 0.61 -20.67 8.74
N MET A 278 -0.60 -20.16 8.98
CA MET A 278 -1.24 -20.15 10.30
C MET A 278 -1.51 -21.57 10.79
#